data_AF-A0A1J3FVG5-F1
#
_entry.id   AF-A0A1J3FVG5-F1
#
_cell.length_a   1.000
_cell.length_b   1.000
_cell.length_c   1.000
_cell.angle_alpha   90.00
_cell.angle_beta   90.00
_cell.angle_gamma   90.00
#
_symmetry.space_group_name_H-M   'P 1'
#
loop_
_entity.id
_entity.type
_entity.pdbx_description
1 polymer ?
#
loop_
_entity_poly.entity_id
_entity_poly.type
_entity_poly.pdbx_seq_one_letter_code
_entity_poly.pdbx_strand_id
1 'polypeptide(L)'
;GSAISAFQWDGAADEDGRTPSIWDTYIHSRSGPNGDIACDGYHKYKEDVRLMYEMGLDAFRFSISWPRLIPSGRGPVNPKGLQFFKSFIH
;
A
#
# COMPACT_ATOMS: atom_id res chain seq x y z
N GLY A 1 0.06 -4.38 -19.51
CA GLY A 1 -0.37 -3.63 -18.31
C GLY A 1 -0.25 -4.51 -17.08
N SER A 2 -0.06 -3.92 -15.90
CA SER A 2 0.13 -4.63 -14.62
C SER A 2 -0.87 -4.13 -13.57
N ALA A 3 -1.20 -4.95 -12.56
CA ALA A 3 -2.11 -4.58 -11.49
C ALA A 3 -1.65 -5.07 -10.10
N ILE A 4 -1.75 -4.19 -9.09
CA ILE A 4 -1.51 -4.51 -7.68
C ILE A 4 -2.70 -4.11 -6.80
N SER A 5 -2.79 -4.71 -5.62
CA SER A 5 -3.72 -4.30 -4.57
C SER A 5 -2.96 -3.90 -3.30
N ALA A 6 -3.42 -2.86 -2.61
CA ALA A 6 -2.68 -2.22 -1.53
C ALA A 6 -2.45 -3.16 -0.35
N PHE A 7 -3.44 -3.97 0.01
CA PHE A 7 -3.30 -4.94 1.11
C PHE A 7 -2.29 -6.05 0.78
N GLN A 8 -2.17 -6.44 -0.49
CA GLN A 8 -1.30 -7.53 -0.92
C GLN A 8 0.10 -7.07 -1.35
N TRP A 9 0.29 -5.77 -1.59
CA TRP A 9 1.55 -5.22 -2.10
C TRP A 9 2.20 -4.19 -1.16
N ASP A 10 1.44 -3.26 -0.56
CA ASP A 10 2.01 -2.15 0.23
C ASP A 10 2.84 -2.67 1.41
N GLY A 11 2.27 -3.58 2.22
CA GLY A 11 2.82 -3.91 3.54
C GLY A 11 2.77 -2.72 4.50
N ALA A 12 3.74 -2.65 5.41
CA ALA A 12 3.95 -1.56 6.35
C ALA A 12 2.66 -1.22 7.14
N ALA A 13 2.08 -2.24 7.81
CA ALA A 13 0.73 -2.19 8.37
C ALA A 13 0.52 -1.14 9.46
N ASP A 14 1.55 -0.91 10.27
CA ASP A 14 1.53 0.05 11.39
C ASP A 14 2.48 1.24 11.17
N GLU A 15 2.95 1.46 9.94
CA GLU A 15 3.88 2.56 9.64
C GLU A 15 3.17 3.83 9.19
N ASP A 16 3.81 4.95 9.52
CA ASP A 16 3.43 6.30 9.07
C ASP A 16 1.96 6.67 9.32
N GLY A 17 1.37 6.11 10.37
CA GLY A 17 0.01 6.45 10.82
C GLY A 17 -1.10 5.72 10.06
N ARG A 18 -0.78 4.67 9.29
CA ARG A 18 -1.79 3.72 8.82
C ARG A 18 -2.43 3.02 10.02
N THR A 19 -3.74 2.84 9.98
CA THR A 19 -4.48 2.03 10.95
C THR A 19 -4.81 0.64 10.41
N PRO A 20 -5.08 -0.35 11.30
CA PRO A 20 -5.54 -1.66 10.88
C PRO A 20 -6.87 -1.58 10.11
N SER A 21 -6.92 -2.27 8.97
CA SER A 21 -8.15 -2.54 8.24
C SER A 21 -8.87 -3.78 8.79
N ILE A 22 -10.11 -4.01 8.35
CA ILE A 22 -10.87 -5.22 8.70
C ILE A 22 -10.08 -6.49 8.33
N TRP A 23 -9.34 -6.49 7.22
CA TRP A 23 -8.53 -7.63 6.80
C TRP A 23 -7.32 -7.85 7.72
N ASP A 24 -6.68 -6.79 8.21
CA ASP A 24 -5.60 -6.90 9.18
C ASP A 24 -6.14 -7.57 10.46
N THR A 25 -7.26 -7.08 11.00
CA THR A 25 -7.90 -7.67 12.19
C THR A 25 -8.32 -9.12 11.97
N TYR A 26 -8.94 -9.41 10.82
CA TYR A 26 -9.43 -10.76 10.52
C TYR A 26 -8.29 -11.76 10.38
N ILE A 27 -7.22 -11.40 9.66
CA ILE A 27 -6.09 -12.31 9.45
C ILE A 27 -5.28 -12.47 10.73
N HIS A 28 -5.03 -11.41 11.51
CA HIS A 28 -4.32 -11.52 12.79
C HIS A 28 -5.08 -12.34 13.83
N SER A 29 -6.41 -12.45 13.73
CA SER A 29 -7.20 -13.33 14.58
C SER A 29 -7.05 -14.82 14.27
N ARG A 30 -6.38 -15.18 13.15
CA ARG A 30 -6.12 -16.55 12.72
C ARG A 30 -4.61 -16.74 12.60
N SER A 31 -4.06 -17.83 13.14
CA SER A 31 -2.61 -18.09 13.14
C SER A 31 -2.05 -18.49 11.75
N GLY A 32 -2.26 -17.66 10.73
CA GLY A 32 -1.85 -17.85 9.35
C GLY A 32 -0.97 -16.70 8.81
N PRO A 33 -0.56 -16.77 7.53
CA PRO A 33 0.24 -15.71 6.91
C PRO A 33 -0.53 -14.39 6.88
N ASN A 34 0.15 -13.30 7.25
CA ASN A 34 -0.42 -11.94 7.32
C ASN A 34 0.12 -11.01 6.23
N GLY A 35 -0.48 -9.82 6.14
CA GLY A 35 -0.14 -8.79 5.16
C GLY A 35 0.81 -7.72 5.70
N ASP A 36 1.51 -7.99 6.80
CA ASP A 36 2.22 -6.93 7.54
C ASP A 36 3.41 -6.38 6.75
N ILE A 37 4.12 -7.28 6.07
CA ILE A 37 5.25 -6.96 5.17
C ILE A 37 4.81 -7.08 3.70
N ALA A 38 4.00 -8.07 3.36
CA ALA A 38 3.55 -8.33 1.99
C ALA A 38 4.73 -8.38 0.97
N CYS A 39 4.68 -7.59 -0.11
CA CYS A 39 5.79 -7.45 -1.07
C CYS A 39 6.76 -6.30 -0.72
N ASP A 40 6.57 -5.64 0.44
CA ASP A 40 7.34 -4.47 0.86
C ASP A 40 7.28 -3.30 -0.14
N GLY A 41 6.15 -3.18 -0.85
CA GLY A 41 5.94 -2.16 -1.87
C GLY A 41 6.01 -0.74 -1.33
N TYR A 42 5.64 -0.53 -0.06
CA TYR A 42 5.75 0.78 0.59
C TYR A 42 7.19 1.34 0.57
N HIS A 43 8.19 0.47 0.73
CA HIS A 43 9.60 0.87 0.70
C HIS A 43 10.22 0.74 -0.69
N LYS A 44 9.77 -0.23 -1.49
CA LYS A 44 10.40 -0.62 -2.76
C LYS A 44 9.70 -0.10 -4.01
N TYR A 45 8.67 0.73 -3.88
CA TYR A 45 7.88 1.21 -5.02
C TYR A 45 8.72 1.81 -6.17
N LYS A 46 9.86 2.45 -5.87
CA LYS A 46 10.74 3.03 -6.90
C LYS A 46 11.42 1.97 -7.75
N GLU A 47 11.81 0.86 -7.13
CA GLU A 47 12.41 -0.27 -7.83
C GLU A 47 11.36 -0.96 -8.71
N ASP A 48 10.16 -1.16 -8.16
CA ASP A 48 9.04 -1.72 -8.93
C ASP A 48 8.71 -0.84 -10.14
N VAL A 49 8.54 0.49 -9.98
CA VAL A 49 8.27 1.42 -11.10
C VAL A 49 9.39 1.36 -12.16
N ARG A 50 10.65 1.28 -11.73
CA ARG A 50 11.79 1.13 -12.65
C ARG A 50 11.71 -0.16 -13.45
N LEU A 51 11.45 -1.30 -12.80
CA LEU A 51 11.31 -2.58 -13.47
C LEU A 51 10.15 -2.57 -14.47
N MET A 52 9.05 -1.90 -14.13
CA MET A 52 7.90 -1.76 -15.02
C MET A 52 8.22 -0.95 -16.27
N TYR A 53 9.02 0.10 -16.13
CA TYR A 53 9.55 0.87 -17.25
C TYR A 53 10.50 0.03 -18.12
N GLU A 54 11.43 -0.71 -17.51
CA GLU A 54 12.37 -1.59 -18.22
C GLU A 54 11.66 -2.72 -19.00
N MET A 55 10.52 -3.21 -18.48
CA MET A 55 9.67 -4.20 -19.15
C MET A 55 8.75 -3.62 -20.24
N GLY A 56 8.71 -2.30 -20.43
CA GLY A 56 7.88 -1.64 -21.44
C GLY A 56 6.38 -1.69 -21.14
N LEU A 57 5.97 -1.60 -19.86
CA LEU A 57 4.56 -1.59 -19.48
C LEU A 57 3.96 -0.19 -19.59
N ASP A 58 3.00 0.00 -20.51
CA ASP A 58 2.37 1.30 -20.76
C ASP A 58 1.25 1.69 -19.76
N ALA A 59 0.81 0.73 -18.93
CA ALA A 59 -0.30 0.96 -18.02
C ALA A 59 -0.13 0.16 -16.72
N PHE A 60 -0.37 0.84 -15.60
CA PHE A 60 -0.34 0.26 -14.27
C PHE A 60 -1.59 0.59 -13.48
N ARG A 61 -2.21 -0.43 -12.92
CA ARG A 61 -3.36 -0.31 -12.04
C ARG A 61 -2.92 -0.57 -10.59
N PHE A 62 -3.26 0.34 -9.70
CA PHE A 62 -3.08 0.14 -8.27
C PHE A 62 -4.32 0.59 -7.51
N SER A 63 -4.45 0.16 -6.26
CA SER A 63 -5.48 0.64 -5.34
C SER A 63 -4.86 1.50 -4.26
N ILE A 64 -5.58 2.50 -3.78
CA ILE A 64 -5.14 3.35 -2.67
C ILE A 64 -5.62 2.74 -1.35
N SER A 65 -4.72 2.57 -0.39
CA SER A 65 -5.07 2.13 0.97
C SER A 65 -5.83 3.25 1.71
N TRP A 66 -7.15 3.09 1.85
CA TRP A 66 -7.99 4.01 2.61
C TRP A 66 -7.52 4.25 4.06
N PRO A 67 -7.18 3.20 4.86
CA PRO A 67 -6.72 3.42 6.23
C PRO A 67 -5.32 4.08 6.30
N ARG A 68 -4.56 4.11 5.20
CA ARG A 68 -3.31 4.88 5.12
C ARG A 68 -3.58 6.36 4.85
N LEU A 69 -4.61 6.69 4.05
CA LEU A 69 -4.96 8.06 3.69
C LEU A 69 -5.84 8.74 4.74
N ILE A 70 -6.83 8.03 5.28
CA ILE A 70 -7.77 8.50 6.30
C ILE A 70 -7.87 7.42 7.39
N PRO A 71 -6.98 7.42 8.39
CA PRO A 71 -6.85 6.32 9.35
C PRO A 71 -8.10 6.10 10.23
N SER A 72 -8.83 7.17 10.53
CA SER A 72 -10.12 7.10 11.25
C SER A 72 -11.31 6.75 10.35
N GLY A 73 -11.10 6.45 9.06
CA GLY A 73 -12.14 6.19 8.06
C GLY A 73 -12.89 7.44 7.58
N ARG A 74 -13.00 8.46 8.44
CA ARG A 74 -13.49 9.82 8.14
C ARG A 74 -12.68 10.84 8.93
N GLY A 75 -12.45 12.03 8.36
CA GLY A 75 -11.77 13.13 9.05
C GLY A 75 -10.46 13.53 8.37
N PRO A 76 -9.45 14.00 9.14
CA PRO A 76 -8.23 14.58 8.58
C PRO A 76 -7.43 13.53 7.79
N VAL A 77 -6.85 13.98 6.68
CA VAL A 77 -5.96 13.17 5.85
C VAL A 77 -4.63 13.00 6.57
N ASN A 78 -4.07 11.79 6.53
CA ASN A 78 -2.71 11.53 6.97
C ASN A 78 -1.71 12.12 5.96
N PRO A 79 -0.93 13.17 6.33
CA PRO A 79 -0.03 13.84 5.40
C PRO A 79 1.05 12.91 4.85
N LYS A 80 1.52 11.94 5.64
CA LYS A 80 2.55 10.99 5.22
C LYS A 80 2.02 10.02 4.17
N GLY A 81 0.82 9.46 4.41
CA GLY A 81 0.12 8.64 3.42
C GLY A 81 -0.12 9.38 2.11
N LEU A 82 -0.51 10.66 2.19
CA LEU A 82 -0.66 11.51 1.00
C LEU A 82 0.67 11.73 0.26
N GLN A 83 1.76 11.98 0.97
CA GLN A 83 3.09 12.14 0.38
C GLN A 83 3.57 10.87 -0.32
N PHE A 84 3.32 9.70 0.27
CA PHE A 84 3.62 8.41 -0.35
C PHE A 84 2.92 8.27 -1.71
N PHE A 85 1.58 8.40 -1.75
CA PHE A 85 0.84 8.27 -3.01
C PHE A 85 1.20 9.34 -4.04
N LYS A 86 1.52 10.57 -3.61
CA LYS A 86 2.04 11.61 -4.51
C LYS A 86 3.39 11.23 -5.12
N SER A 87 4.30 10.69 -4.30
CA SER A 87 5.63 10.25 -4.76
C SER A 87 5.56 8.98 -5.61
N PHE A 88 4.49 8.18 -5.48
CA PHE A 88 4.30 6.97 -6.27
C PHE A 88 3.77 7.26 -7.68
N ILE A 89 2.94 8.29 -7.81
CA ILE A 89 2.33 8.69 -9.10
C ILE A 89 3.29 9.54 -9.94
N HIS A 90 4.22 10.27 -9.30
CA HIS A 90 5.11 11.23 -9.93
C HIS A 90 6.54 10.70 -10.04
#